data_AF-A0A0A7PAZ9-F1
#
_entry.id   AF-A0A0A7PAZ9-F1
#
_cell.length_a   1.000
_cell.length_b   1.000
_cell.length_c   1.000
_cell.angle_alpha   90.00
_cell.angle_beta   90.00
_cell.angle_gamma   90.00
#
_symmetry.space_group_name_H-M   'P 1'
#
loop_
_entity.id
_entity.type
_entity.pdbx_description
1 polymer ?
#
loop_
_entity_poly.entity_id
_entity_poly.type
_entity_poly.pdbx_seq_one_letter_code
_entity_poly.pdbx_strand_id
1 'polypeptide(L)'
;MTHMTRDDFARLLARARIAIADASPAGHILCDELAQAERLMENHAVPWSADIHVAFIDHREGGNLHAAFGREALMAEVASFCREWWPEIRDRRDPSTLSDEEAASIYFDAHEDEYLWTERISVGAPAIGSPNALRIARHLVISTSHIRPATADLLDQWAPMIPESRPLGVAEAGYGWFVLTDSLDGLEREMVPNELWAAIEFARAQGCRWLLLDRDADCIDGLETFEW
;
A
#
# COMPACT_ATOMS: atom_id res chain seq x y z
N MET A 1 19.62 -10.52 -3.32
CA MET A 1 18.26 -10.68 -3.89
C MET A 1 17.61 -9.31 -3.85
N THR A 2 17.05 -8.83 -4.94
CA THR A 2 16.34 -7.56 -4.96
C THR A 2 15.06 -7.71 -4.13
N HIS A 3 14.91 -6.92 -3.07
CA HIS A 3 13.69 -6.91 -2.27
C HIS A 3 12.53 -6.44 -3.15
N MET A 4 11.55 -7.31 -3.36
CA MET A 4 10.34 -6.96 -4.10
C MET A 4 9.49 -6.04 -3.22
N THR A 5 9.16 -4.85 -3.71
CA THR A 5 8.26 -3.96 -2.97
C THR A 5 6.82 -4.45 -3.09
N ARG A 6 5.93 -3.96 -2.23
CA ARG A 6 4.49 -4.24 -2.31
C ARG A 6 3.91 -3.84 -3.67
N ASP A 7 4.31 -2.69 -4.19
CA ASP A 7 3.82 -2.17 -5.46
C ASP A 7 4.34 -3.01 -6.64
N ASP A 8 5.56 -3.56 -6.53
CA ASP A 8 6.08 -4.55 -7.48
C ASP A 8 5.28 -5.85 -7.45
N PHE A 9 4.83 -6.30 -6.27
CA PHE A 9 3.99 -7.48 -6.14
C PHE A 9 2.58 -7.25 -6.69
N ALA A 10 1.97 -6.10 -6.41
CA ALA A 10 0.68 -5.72 -7.02
C ALA A 10 0.79 -5.68 -8.55
N ARG A 11 1.88 -5.10 -9.09
CA ARG A 11 2.15 -5.09 -10.54
C ARG A 11 2.37 -6.49 -11.10
N LEU A 12 2.97 -7.40 -10.35
CA LEU A 12 3.12 -8.80 -10.74
C LEU A 12 1.77 -9.52 -10.84
N LEU A 13 0.87 -9.31 -9.87
CA LEU A 13 -0.49 -9.85 -9.89
C LEU A 13 -1.29 -9.31 -11.08
N ALA A 14 -1.20 -8.01 -11.37
CA ALA A 14 -1.83 -7.38 -12.53
C ALA A 14 -1.36 -8.00 -13.85
N ARG A 15 -0.06 -8.23 -14.00
CA ARG A 15 0.50 -8.89 -15.18
C ARG A 15 0.04 -10.34 -15.30
N ALA A 16 -0.04 -11.07 -14.19
CA ALA A 16 -0.55 -12.43 -14.18
C ALA A 16 -2.04 -12.48 -14.59
N ARG A 17 -2.85 -11.55 -14.08
CA ARG A 17 -4.26 -11.40 -14.44
C ARG A 17 -4.45 -11.17 -15.94
N ILE A 18 -3.72 -10.22 -16.51
CA ILE A 18 -3.76 -9.94 -17.97
C ILE A 18 -3.39 -11.19 -18.77
N ALA A 19 -2.28 -11.86 -18.42
CA ALA A 19 -1.85 -13.06 -19.12
C ALA A 19 -2.87 -14.22 -19.03
N ILE A 20 -3.58 -14.35 -17.91
CA ILE A 20 -4.64 -15.35 -17.73
C ILE A 20 -5.87 -15.00 -18.56
N ALA A 21 -6.28 -13.72 -18.55
CA ALA A 21 -7.42 -13.24 -19.33
C ALA A 21 -7.20 -13.46 -20.84
N ASP A 22 -5.99 -13.17 -21.33
CA ASP A 22 -5.59 -13.38 -22.73
C ASP A 22 -5.55 -14.86 -23.13
N ALA A 23 -5.17 -15.75 -22.19
CA ALA A 23 -5.06 -17.19 -22.44
C ALA A 23 -6.41 -17.91 -22.45
N SER A 24 -7.40 -17.40 -21.69
CA SER A 24 -8.74 -17.99 -21.66
C SER A 24 -9.80 -16.98 -21.21
N PRO A 25 -10.77 -16.66 -22.10
CA PRO A 25 -11.95 -15.90 -21.73
C PRO A 25 -12.83 -16.61 -20.68
N ALA A 26 -12.59 -17.88 -20.31
CA ALA A 26 -13.34 -18.55 -19.25
C ALA A 26 -12.75 -18.30 -17.84
N GLY A 27 -11.61 -17.61 -17.72
CA GLY A 27 -10.89 -17.36 -16.46
C GLY A 27 -11.44 -16.21 -15.60
N HIS A 28 -12.69 -15.80 -15.78
CA HIS A 28 -13.28 -14.60 -15.15
C HIS A 28 -13.14 -14.60 -13.61
N ILE A 29 -13.42 -15.73 -12.96
CA ILE A 29 -13.35 -15.84 -11.49
C ILE A 29 -11.94 -15.57 -10.98
N LEU A 30 -10.92 -16.19 -11.60
CA LEU A 30 -9.53 -16.00 -11.20
C LEU A 30 -9.04 -14.57 -11.49
N CYS A 31 -9.53 -13.95 -12.56
CA CYS A 31 -9.23 -12.55 -12.86
C CYS A 31 -9.84 -11.60 -11.83
N ASP A 32 -11.07 -11.88 -11.39
CA ASP A 32 -11.75 -11.09 -10.35
C ASP A 32 -11.03 -11.22 -8.99
N GLU A 33 -10.61 -12.45 -8.63
CA GLU A 33 -9.82 -12.73 -7.42
C GLU A 33 -8.46 -12.01 -7.44
N LEU A 34 -7.76 -12.03 -8.58
CA LEU A 34 -6.49 -11.31 -8.73
C LEU A 34 -6.68 -9.80 -8.65
N ALA A 35 -7.71 -9.26 -9.31
CA ALA A 35 -8.04 -7.84 -9.23
C ALA A 35 -8.41 -7.41 -7.79
N GLN A 36 -9.05 -8.31 -7.02
CA GLN A 36 -9.34 -8.07 -5.61
C GLN A 36 -8.07 -8.05 -4.76
N ALA A 37 -7.13 -8.98 -5.00
CA ALA A 37 -5.85 -9.01 -4.31
C ALA A 37 -5.00 -7.76 -4.63
N GLU A 38 -4.98 -7.31 -5.88
CA GLU A 38 -4.36 -6.06 -6.32
C GLU A 38 -4.87 -4.87 -5.49
N ARG A 39 -6.20 -4.71 -5.42
CA ARG A 39 -6.84 -3.61 -4.67
C ARG A 39 -6.53 -3.65 -3.17
N LEU A 40 -6.47 -4.83 -2.56
CA LEU A 40 -6.12 -4.96 -1.14
C LEU A 40 -4.69 -4.47 -0.91
N MET A 41 -3.77 -4.83 -1.82
CA MET A 41 -2.39 -4.39 -1.73
C MET A 41 -2.22 -2.89 -1.92
N GLU A 42 -2.88 -2.29 -2.92
CA GLU A 42 -2.87 -0.84 -3.14
C GLU A 42 -3.39 -0.07 -1.91
N ASN A 43 -4.43 -0.59 -1.26
CA ASN A 43 -5.04 0.04 -0.08
C ASN A 43 -4.33 -0.25 1.25
N HIS A 44 -3.10 -0.76 1.21
CA HIS A 44 -2.31 -1.11 2.41
C HIS A 44 -3.00 -2.14 3.32
N ALA A 45 -3.88 -2.98 2.75
CA ALA A 45 -4.58 -4.03 3.47
C ALA A 45 -3.86 -5.38 3.26
N VAL A 46 -3.49 -6.04 4.35
CA VAL A 46 -2.96 -7.41 4.32
C VAL A 46 -4.15 -8.37 4.37
N PRO A 47 -4.45 -9.14 3.31
CA PRO A 47 -5.73 -9.85 3.20
C PRO A 47 -5.77 -11.19 3.96
N TRP A 48 -4.68 -11.56 4.62
CA TRP A 48 -4.59 -12.73 5.49
C TRP A 48 -4.24 -12.29 6.91
N SER A 49 -4.57 -13.14 7.87
CA SER A 49 -4.10 -12.95 9.25
C SER A 49 -2.59 -13.16 9.31
N ALA A 50 -1.90 -12.29 10.04
CA ALA A 50 -0.47 -12.42 10.29
C ALA A 50 -0.20 -12.44 11.78
N ASP A 51 0.67 -13.36 12.21
CA ASP A 51 1.23 -13.31 13.56
C ASP A 51 2.49 -12.44 13.53
N ILE A 52 2.56 -11.49 14.45
CA ILE A 52 3.74 -10.66 14.71
C ILE A 52 4.28 -11.06 16.07
N HIS A 53 5.53 -11.49 16.10
CA HIS A 53 6.27 -11.74 17.32
C HIS A 53 6.98 -10.44 17.70
N VAL A 54 6.74 -9.96 18.92
CA VAL A 54 7.37 -8.75 19.46
C VAL A 54 8.21 -9.08 20.68
N ALA A 55 9.32 -8.36 20.84
CA ALA A 55 10.15 -8.37 22.03
C ALA A 55 10.41 -6.95 22.49
N PHE A 56 10.34 -6.73 23.80
CA PHE A 56 10.77 -5.51 24.45
C PHE A 56 11.89 -5.84 25.44
N ILE A 57 13.04 -5.21 25.25
CA ILE A 57 14.19 -5.30 26.15
C ILE A 57 14.26 -4.00 26.91
N ASP A 58 14.01 -4.03 28.22
CA ASP A 58 14.27 -2.89 29.09
C ASP A 58 15.66 -3.04 29.71
N HIS A 59 16.46 -2.00 29.59
CA HIS A 59 17.83 -1.96 30.07
C HIS A 59 18.16 -0.55 30.58
N ARG A 60 19.36 -0.38 31.14
CA ARG A 60 19.75 0.86 31.85
C ARG A 60 19.66 2.16 31.04
N GLU A 61 19.66 2.08 29.71
CA GLU A 61 19.60 3.25 28.81
C GLU A 61 18.21 3.50 28.21
N GLY A 62 17.21 2.69 28.58
CA GLY A 62 15.86 2.73 28.05
C GLY A 62 15.42 1.37 27.51
N GLY A 63 14.49 1.39 26.56
CA GLY A 63 13.89 0.18 26.01
C GLY A 63 14.07 0.02 24.51
N ASN A 64 14.40 -1.20 24.07
CA ASN A 64 14.44 -1.60 22.66
C ASN A 64 13.23 -2.45 22.29
N LEU A 65 12.54 -2.08 21.21
CA LEU A 65 11.40 -2.83 20.67
C LEU A 65 11.82 -3.53 19.36
N HIS A 66 11.66 -4.85 19.32
CA HIS A 66 11.89 -5.66 18.14
C HIS A 66 10.58 -6.32 17.70
N ALA A 67 10.39 -6.47 16.39
CA ALA A 67 9.22 -7.12 15.82
C ALA A 67 9.60 -7.93 14.58
N ALA A 68 9.09 -9.16 14.48
CA ALA A 68 9.30 -10.03 13.32
C ALA A 68 8.08 -10.92 13.05
N PHE A 69 7.97 -11.42 11.82
CA PHE A 69 6.89 -12.35 11.41
C PHE A 69 7.10 -13.80 11.89
N GLY A 70 8.20 -14.09 12.57
CA GLY A 70 8.51 -15.41 13.09
C GLY A 70 9.33 -15.35 14.36
N ARG A 71 9.12 -16.32 15.25
CA ARG A 71 9.83 -16.39 16.53
C ARG A 71 11.34 -16.50 16.36
N GLU A 72 11.79 -17.32 15.41
CA GLU A 72 13.23 -17.46 15.10
C GLU A 72 13.85 -16.13 14.70
N ALA A 73 13.20 -15.39 13.79
CA ALA A 73 13.68 -14.08 13.36
C ALA A 73 13.67 -13.04 14.49
N LEU A 74 12.64 -13.05 15.35
CA LEU A 74 12.62 -12.18 16.54
C LEU A 74 13.78 -12.50 17.47
N MET A 75 14.01 -13.79 17.73
CA MET A 75 15.01 -14.22 18.69
C MET A 75 16.42 -14.04 18.16
N ALA A 76 16.65 -14.06 16.85
CA ALA A 76 17.91 -13.64 16.26
C ALA A 76 18.25 -12.18 16.58
N GLU A 77 17.27 -11.27 16.52
CA GLU A 77 17.44 -9.85 16.89
C GLU A 77 17.72 -9.68 18.39
N VAL A 78 16.92 -10.33 19.24
CA VAL A 78 17.11 -10.33 20.70
C VAL A 78 18.48 -10.91 21.07
N ALA A 79 18.87 -12.02 20.47
CA ALA A 79 20.16 -12.64 20.70
C ALA A 79 21.31 -11.75 20.19
N SER A 80 21.14 -11.03 19.08
CA SER A 80 22.13 -10.05 18.63
C SER A 80 22.42 -9.02 19.72
N PHE A 81 21.38 -8.47 20.35
CA PHE A 81 21.53 -7.58 21.51
C PHE A 81 22.28 -8.28 22.66
N CYS A 82 21.84 -9.47 23.07
CA CYS A 82 22.48 -10.20 24.18
C CYS A 82 23.97 -10.52 23.89
N ARG A 83 24.31 -10.84 22.63
CA ARG A 83 25.68 -11.15 22.21
C ARG A 83 26.57 -9.91 22.21
N GLU A 84 26.03 -8.76 21.82
CA GLU A 84 26.73 -7.47 21.86
C GLU A 84 27.09 -7.09 23.29
N TRP A 85 26.16 -7.24 24.22
CA TRP A 85 26.32 -6.85 25.62
C TRP A 85 26.78 -7.99 26.55
N TRP A 86 27.07 -9.17 26.00
CA TRP A 86 27.52 -10.35 26.73
C TRP A 86 28.68 -10.13 27.72
N PRO A 87 29.67 -9.25 27.46
CA PRO A 87 30.75 -9.00 28.42
C PRO A 87 30.28 -8.49 29.80
N GLU A 88 29.07 -7.95 29.90
CA GLU A 88 28.54 -7.35 31.14
C GLU A 88 28.20 -8.39 32.21
N ILE A 89 27.67 -9.55 31.81
CA ILE A 89 27.33 -10.65 32.72
C ILE A 89 28.55 -11.47 33.18
N ARG A 90 29.73 -11.25 32.57
CA ARG A 90 30.99 -11.95 32.85
C ARG A 90 30.91 -13.48 32.77
N ASP A 91 29.97 -14.00 31.97
CA ASP A 91 29.88 -15.42 31.66
C ASP A 91 31.06 -15.85 30.78
N ARG A 92 31.63 -17.03 31.05
CA ARG A 92 32.83 -17.53 30.35
C ARG A 92 32.52 -18.28 29.07
N ARG A 93 31.26 -18.60 28.80
CA ARG A 93 30.83 -19.26 27.57
C ARG A 93 30.97 -18.31 26.39
N ASP A 94 31.28 -18.85 25.22
CA ASP A 94 31.29 -18.09 23.97
C ASP A 94 29.85 -17.92 23.45
N PRO A 95 29.30 -16.70 23.43
CA PRO A 95 27.90 -16.47 23.07
C PRO A 95 27.58 -16.75 21.59
N SER A 96 28.59 -16.85 20.72
CA SER A 96 28.41 -17.22 19.31
C SER A 96 28.13 -18.71 19.11
N THR A 97 28.43 -19.53 20.13
CA THR A 97 28.21 -20.99 20.09
C THR A 97 26.85 -21.42 20.64
N LEU A 98 26.12 -20.48 21.26
CA LEU A 98 24.81 -20.69 21.86
C LEU A 98 23.69 -20.43 20.84
N SER A 99 22.58 -21.17 20.96
CA SER A 99 21.37 -20.81 20.24
C SER A 99 20.85 -19.45 20.69
N ASP A 100 20.04 -18.81 19.84
CA ASP A 100 19.49 -17.47 20.12
C ASP A 100 18.67 -17.45 21.43
N GLU A 101 17.92 -18.51 21.70
CA GLU A 101 17.15 -18.69 22.93
C GLU A 101 18.05 -18.84 24.16
N GLU A 102 19.08 -19.68 24.07
CA GLU A 102 19.99 -19.92 25.18
C GLU A 102 20.77 -18.65 25.52
N ALA A 103 21.25 -17.92 24.51
CA ALA A 103 21.92 -16.65 24.70
C ALA A 103 21.00 -15.65 25.41
N ALA A 104 19.75 -15.49 24.94
CA ALA A 104 18.79 -14.61 25.58
C ALA A 104 18.51 -15.02 27.05
N SER A 105 18.20 -16.30 27.30
CA SER A 105 17.92 -16.79 28.66
C SER A 105 19.08 -16.50 29.60
N ILE A 106 20.30 -16.89 29.23
CA ILE A 106 21.48 -16.72 30.08
C ILE A 106 21.75 -15.23 30.36
N TYR A 107 21.60 -14.37 29.36
CA TYR A 107 21.86 -12.94 29.50
C TYR A 107 20.89 -12.29 30.50
N PHE A 108 19.60 -12.56 30.38
CA PHE A 108 18.59 -11.96 31.25
C PHE A 108 18.50 -12.65 32.62
N ASP A 109 18.84 -13.94 32.74
CA ASP A 109 18.94 -14.62 34.03
C ASP A 109 20.10 -14.08 34.90
N ALA A 110 21.14 -13.53 34.25
CA ALA A 110 22.31 -12.96 34.92
C ALA A 110 22.16 -11.46 35.27
N HIS A 111 21.14 -10.79 34.74
CA HIS A 111 20.82 -9.39 35.06
C HIS A 111 19.61 -9.33 36.00
N GLU A 112 19.77 -8.62 37.13
CA GLU A 112 18.67 -8.44 38.09
C GLU A 112 17.71 -7.29 37.69
N ASP A 113 18.22 -6.31 36.92
CA ASP A 113 17.50 -5.06 36.61
C ASP A 113 17.18 -4.88 35.10
N GLU A 114 17.57 -5.83 34.25
CA GLU A 114 17.24 -5.83 32.82
C GLU A 114 16.25 -6.96 32.54
N TYR A 115 15.23 -6.71 31.72
CA TYR A 115 14.21 -7.72 31.45
C TYR A 115 13.84 -7.78 29.98
N LEU A 116 13.58 -9.02 29.54
CA LEU A 116 13.02 -9.33 28.25
C LEU A 116 11.55 -9.70 28.42
N TRP A 117 10.70 -9.02 27.67
CA TRP A 117 9.31 -9.39 27.49
C TRP A 117 9.07 -9.76 26.04
N THR A 118 8.35 -10.86 25.79
CA THR A 118 7.98 -11.27 24.43
C THR A 118 6.50 -11.59 24.34
N GLU A 119 5.87 -11.21 23.24
CA GLU A 119 4.47 -11.52 22.96
C GLU A 119 4.27 -11.92 21.50
N ARG A 120 3.24 -12.74 21.25
CA ARG A 120 2.73 -13.00 19.90
C ARG A 120 1.41 -12.28 19.73
N ILE A 121 1.38 -11.33 18.81
CA ILE A 121 0.20 -10.54 18.44
C ILE A 121 -0.36 -11.09 17.14
N SER A 122 -1.62 -11.54 17.16
CA SER A 122 -2.33 -11.93 15.94
C SER A 122 -3.08 -10.75 15.35
N VAL A 123 -2.68 -10.32 14.16
CA VAL A 123 -3.38 -9.31 13.38
C VAL A 123 -4.36 -10.02 12.45
N GLY A 124 -5.66 -9.82 12.69
CA GLY A 124 -6.71 -10.41 11.87
C GLY A 124 -6.67 -9.85 10.45
N ALA A 125 -7.04 -10.69 9.47
CA ALA A 125 -7.35 -10.19 8.13
C ALA A 125 -8.48 -9.15 8.24
N PRO A 126 -8.45 -8.05 7.47
CA PRO A 126 -9.58 -7.18 7.33
C PRO A 126 -10.75 -8.00 6.79
N ALA A 127 -11.94 -7.80 7.35
CA ALA A 127 -13.13 -8.53 6.91
C ALA A 127 -13.39 -8.25 5.43
N ILE A 128 -13.00 -9.20 4.58
CA ILE A 128 -13.20 -9.11 3.14
C ILE A 128 -14.71 -9.24 2.88
N GLY A 129 -15.32 -8.16 2.39
CA GLY A 129 -16.70 -8.21 1.90
C GLY A 129 -17.78 -8.16 2.97
N SER A 130 -17.59 -7.42 4.08
CA SER A 130 -18.77 -6.98 4.83
C SER A 130 -19.60 -6.07 3.92
N PRO A 131 -20.86 -6.40 3.57
CA PRO A 131 -21.71 -5.54 2.73
C PRO A 131 -21.99 -4.16 3.37
N ASN A 132 -21.65 -4.01 4.66
CA ASN A 132 -21.71 -2.75 5.41
C ASN A 132 -20.33 -2.09 5.63
N ALA A 133 -19.25 -2.60 5.03
CA ALA A 133 -17.95 -1.94 5.13
C ALA A 133 -17.99 -0.63 4.33
N LEU A 134 -17.78 0.48 5.01
CA LEU A 134 -17.63 1.79 4.38
C LEU A 134 -16.50 1.73 3.36
N ARG A 135 -16.81 2.05 2.11
CA ARG A 135 -15.80 2.14 1.05
C ARG A 135 -15.03 3.45 1.22
N ILE A 136 -13.86 3.37 1.83
CA ILE A 136 -12.92 4.48 1.93
C ILE A 136 -12.02 4.45 0.69
N ALA A 137 -11.92 5.57 -0.03
CA ALA A 137 -11.09 5.69 -1.22
C ALA A 137 -10.28 6.99 -1.18
N ARG A 138 -9.06 6.95 -1.72
CA ARG A 138 -8.20 8.12 -1.85
C ARG A 138 -8.54 8.88 -3.13
N HIS A 139 -8.35 10.19 -3.08
CA HIS A 139 -8.36 11.05 -4.26
C HIS A 139 -7.03 11.81 -4.36
N LEU A 140 -6.63 12.12 -5.60
CA LEU A 140 -5.49 12.99 -5.89
C LEU A 140 -6.03 14.37 -6.25
N VAL A 141 -5.43 15.45 -5.73
CA VAL A 141 -5.79 16.83 -6.08
C VAL A 141 -4.64 17.46 -6.86
N ILE A 142 -4.91 17.98 -8.06
CA ILE A 142 -3.92 18.67 -8.90
C ILE A 142 -4.55 19.89 -9.59
N SER A 143 -3.70 20.82 -10.04
CA SER A 143 -4.15 22.02 -10.75
C SER A 143 -4.97 21.72 -12.01
N THR A 144 -5.99 22.53 -12.30
CA THR A 144 -6.66 22.55 -13.62
C THR A 144 -5.70 22.89 -14.76
N SER A 145 -4.54 23.48 -14.47
CA SER A 145 -3.49 23.76 -15.45
C SER A 145 -3.01 22.51 -16.20
N HIS A 146 -3.29 21.29 -15.72
CA HIS A 146 -2.94 20.04 -16.40
C HIS A 146 -3.88 19.61 -17.52
N ILE A 147 -4.97 20.34 -17.74
CA ILE A 147 -5.88 20.11 -18.87
C ILE A 147 -6.02 21.40 -19.68
N ARG A 148 -6.53 21.30 -20.91
CA ARG A 148 -6.79 22.47 -21.75
C ARG A 148 -8.14 23.11 -21.40
N PRO A 149 -8.35 24.41 -21.66
CA PRO A 149 -9.68 25.04 -21.52
C PRO A 149 -10.79 24.30 -22.30
N ALA A 150 -10.49 23.83 -23.52
CA ALA A 150 -11.45 23.03 -24.30
C ALA A 150 -11.81 21.69 -23.63
N THR A 151 -10.90 21.13 -22.84
CA THR A 151 -11.14 19.90 -22.06
C THR A 151 -11.97 20.21 -20.82
N ALA A 152 -11.81 21.39 -20.22
CA ALA A 152 -12.70 21.89 -19.17
C ALA A 152 -14.14 22.04 -19.68
N ASP A 153 -14.32 22.62 -20.87
CA ASP A 153 -15.64 22.74 -21.51
C ASP A 153 -16.31 21.37 -21.72
N LEU A 154 -15.53 20.32 -22.01
CA LEU A 154 -16.03 18.95 -22.11
C LEU A 154 -16.46 18.40 -20.75
N LEU A 155 -15.67 18.63 -19.71
CA LEU A 155 -16.02 18.21 -18.34
C LEU A 155 -17.29 18.90 -17.85
N ASP A 156 -17.48 20.18 -18.16
CA ASP A 156 -18.71 20.93 -17.88
C ASP A 156 -19.93 20.39 -18.64
N GLN A 157 -19.73 19.91 -19.87
CA GLN A 157 -20.79 19.26 -20.64
C GLN A 157 -21.12 17.87 -20.10
N TRP A 158 -20.12 17.12 -19.66
CA TRP A 158 -20.29 15.74 -19.18
C TRP A 158 -20.85 15.68 -17.76
N ALA A 159 -20.45 16.57 -16.86
CA ALA A 159 -20.87 16.62 -15.46
C ALA A 159 -22.40 16.61 -15.22
N PRO A 160 -23.24 17.26 -16.04
CA PRO A 160 -24.70 17.21 -15.90
C PRO A 160 -25.36 16.03 -16.64
N MET A 161 -24.63 15.28 -17.48
CA MET A 161 -25.22 14.14 -18.21
C MET A 161 -25.66 13.03 -17.26
N ILE A 162 -26.67 12.25 -17.66
CA ILE A 162 -26.99 11.01 -16.94
C ILE A 162 -25.83 10.01 -17.03
N PRO A 163 -25.56 9.21 -15.97
CA PRO A 163 -24.39 8.33 -15.92
C PRO A 163 -24.23 7.42 -17.13
N GLU A 164 -25.32 6.86 -17.65
CA GLU A 164 -25.32 5.88 -18.74
C GLU A 164 -24.94 6.47 -20.11
N SER A 165 -25.01 7.80 -20.25
CA SER A 165 -24.67 8.49 -21.49
C SER A 165 -23.35 9.24 -21.41
N ARG A 166 -22.69 9.20 -20.25
CA ARG A 166 -21.50 9.99 -19.97
C ARG A 166 -20.23 9.20 -20.32
N PRO A 167 -19.29 9.76 -21.09
CA PRO A 167 -18.07 9.04 -21.48
C PRO A 167 -17.11 8.72 -20.33
N LEU A 168 -17.22 9.49 -19.24
CA LEU A 168 -16.31 9.45 -18.11
C LEU A 168 -17.06 9.88 -16.86
N GLY A 169 -16.88 9.18 -15.73
CA GLY A 169 -17.51 9.58 -14.48
C GLY A 169 -16.94 10.89 -13.94
N VAL A 170 -17.60 12.00 -14.24
CA VAL A 170 -17.22 13.35 -13.79
C VAL A 170 -18.28 14.00 -12.88
N ALA A 171 -17.87 14.76 -11.88
CA ALA A 171 -18.75 15.60 -11.08
C ALA A 171 -18.14 16.99 -10.90
N GLU A 172 -18.97 18.03 -10.96
CA GLU A 172 -18.55 19.40 -10.72
C GLU A 172 -18.16 19.61 -9.25
N ALA A 173 -17.08 20.36 -9.01
CA ALA A 173 -16.55 20.70 -7.70
C ALA A 173 -16.34 22.23 -7.55
N GLY A 174 -17.28 23.05 -8.03
CA GLY A 174 -17.32 24.52 -7.86
C GLY A 174 -16.25 25.29 -8.65
N TYR A 175 -14.97 24.98 -8.44
CA TYR A 175 -13.82 25.55 -9.18
C TYR A 175 -12.98 24.46 -9.87
N GLY A 176 -13.63 23.34 -10.22
CA GLY A 176 -12.94 22.14 -10.65
C GLY A 176 -13.88 20.96 -10.88
N TRP A 177 -13.29 19.78 -11.09
CA TRP A 177 -14.04 18.55 -11.36
C TRP A 177 -13.42 17.34 -10.67
N PHE A 178 -14.28 16.52 -10.06
CA PHE A 178 -13.95 15.14 -9.71
C PHE A 178 -14.08 14.25 -10.92
N VAL A 179 -13.07 13.43 -11.18
CA VAL A 179 -12.99 12.48 -12.29
C VAL A 179 -12.67 11.09 -11.75
N LEU A 180 -13.44 10.08 -12.17
CA LEU A 180 -13.16 8.68 -11.87
C LEU A 180 -11.91 8.21 -12.62
N THR A 181 -11.06 7.45 -11.94
CA THR A 181 -9.84 6.87 -12.53
C THR A 181 -10.04 5.46 -13.06
N ASP A 182 -11.29 5.04 -13.30
CA ASP A 182 -11.59 3.73 -13.88
C ASP A 182 -10.92 3.54 -15.24
N SER A 183 -10.57 2.31 -15.57
CA SER A 183 -10.16 1.97 -16.93
C SER A 183 -11.34 2.18 -17.87
N LEU A 184 -11.06 2.77 -19.02
CA LEU A 184 -12.02 2.96 -20.11
C LEU A 184 -11.50 2.20 -21.32
N ASP A 185 -12.39 1.52 -22.02
CA ASP A 185 -12.07 0.74 -23.21
C ASP A 185 -12.93 1.20 -24.40
N GLY A 186 -12.42 1.00 -25.62
CA GLY A 186 -13.16 1.29 -26.85
C GLY A 186 -13.48 2.78 -27.04
N LEU A 187 -14.72 3.07 -27.46
CA LEU A 187 -15.15 4.40 -27.90
C LEU A 187 -15.04 5.47 -26.79
N GLU A 188 -15.33 5.10 -25.54
CA GLU A 188 -15.28 6.01 -24.39
C GLU A 188 -13.87 6.56 -24.18
N ARG A 189 -12.85 5.69 -24.31
CA ARG A 189 -11.46 6.10 -24.20
C ARG A 189 -11.07 7.06 -25.32
N GLU A 190 -11.54 6.85 -26.55
CA GLU A 190 -11.25 7.74 -27.69
C GLU A 190 -11.85 9.15 -27.51
N MET A 191 -12.93 9.27 -26.75
CA MET A 191 -13.57 10.56 -26.43
C MET A 191 -12.81 11.38 -25.39
N VAL A 192 -11.93 10.76 -24.59
CA VAL A 192 -11.16 11.43 -23.54
C VAL A 192 -9.86 12.04 -24.11
N PRO A 193 -9.66 13.36 -23.99
CA PRO A 193 -8.42 14.02 -24.40
C PRO A 193 -7.18 13.40 -23.75
N ASN A 194 -6.07 13.35 -24.48
CA ASN A 194 -4.86 12.65 -24.03
C ASN A 194 -4.25 13.24 -22.76
N GLU A 195 -4.29 14.57 -22.60
CA GLU A 195 -3.77 15.23 -21.42
C GLU A 195 -4.59 14.90 -20.16
N LEU A 196 -5.92 14.82 -20.29
CA LEU A 196 -6.79 14.38 -19.20
C LEU A 196 -6.56 12.90 -18.88
N TRP A 197 -6.38 12.05 -19.89
CA TRP A 197 -6.08 10.65 -19.66
C TRP A 197 -4.73 10.44 -18.97
N ALA A 198 -3.70 11.20 -19.33
CA ALA A 198 -2.41 11.15 -18.66
C ALA A 198 -2.53 11.50 -17.16
N ALA A 199 -3.32 12.52 -16.82
CA ALA A 199 -3.62 12.86 -15.43
C ALA A 199 -4.40 11.74 -14.70
N ILE A 200 -5.36 11.10 -15.38
CA ILE A 200 -6.11 9.94 -14.86
C ILE A 200 -5.18 8.75 -14.59
N GLU A 201 -4.30 8.42 -15.54
CA GLU A 201 -3.31 7.35 -15.39
C GLU A 201 -2.33 7.63 -14.26
N PHE A 202 -1.88 8.88 -14.14
CA PHE A 202 -1.03 9.31 -13.05
C PHE A 202 -1.73 9.12 -11.70
N ALA A 203 -2.97 9.58 -11.55
CA ALA A 203 -3.75 9.37 -10.33
C ALA A 203 -3.96 7.89 -10.02
N ARG A 204 -4.26 7.07 -11.04
CA ARG A 204 -4.40 5.62 -10.90
C ARG A 204 -3.11 4.96 -10.43
N ALA A 205 -1.96 5.36 -10.97
CA ALA A 205 -0.65 4.85 -10.57
C ALA A 205 -0.31 5.16 -9.10
N GLN A 206 -0.92 6.20 -8.51
CA GLN A 206 -0.82 6.53 -7.08
C GLN A 206 -1.86 5.80 -6.20
N GLY A 207 -2.67 4.91 -6.77
CA GLY A 207 -3.75 4.21 -6.07
C GLY A 207 -4.96 5.08 -5.74
N CYS A 208 -5.14 6.22 -6.43
CA CYS A 208 -6.27 7.11 -6.23
C CYS A 208 -7.46 6.69 -7.10
N ARG A 209 -8.65 6.59 -6.48
CA ARG A 209 -9.92 6.25 -7.15
C ARG A 209 -10.53 7.45 -7.89
N TRP A 210 -10.20 8.63 -7.41
CA TRP A 210 -10.70 9.90 -7.91
C TRP A 210 -9.53 10.85 -8.15
N LEU A 211 -9.66 11.63 -9.20
CA LEU A 211 -8.83 12.80 -9.49
C LEU A 211 -9.70 14.03 -9.26
N LEU A 212 -9.24 14.99 -8.47
CA LEU A 212 -9.81 16.31 -8.35
C LEU A 212 -8.90 17.27 -9.12
N LEU A 213 -9.42 17.81 -10.23
CA LEU A 213 -8.83 18.95 -10.93
C LEU A 213 -9.35 20.20 -10.24
N ASP A 214 -8.49 20.91 -9.52
CA ASP A 214 -8.85 22.10 -8.74
C ASP A 214 -8.02 23.29 -9.23
N ARG A 215 -8.67 24.43 -9.49
CA ARG A 215 -7.98 25.65 -9.98
C ARG A 215 -6.85 26.08 -9.06
N ASP A 216 -7.02 25.91 -7.75
CA ASP A 216 -6.12 26.48 -6.73
C ASP A 216 -5.10 25.44 -6.22
N ALA A 217 -5.07 24.23 -6.80
CA ALA A 217 -4.12 23.18 -6.46
C ALA A 217 -2.79 23.30 -7.22
N ASP A 218 -1.78 22.59 -6.70
CA ASP A 218 -0.43 22.59 -7.26
C ASP A 218 -0.33 21.83 -8.59
N CYS A 219 0.63 22.24 -9.41
CA CYS A 219 1.05 21.49 -10.58
C CYS A 219 2.00 20.35 -10.18
N ILE A 220 1.90 19.23 -10.88
CA ILE A 220 2.73 18.03 -10.68
C ILE A 220 3.79 17.95 -11.77
N ASP A 221 5.04 17.74 -11.34
CA ASP A 221 6.15 17.47 -12.24
C ASP A 221 5.90 16.17 -13.04
N GLY A 222 6.05 16.25 -14.36
CA GLY A 222 5.89 15.11 -15.27
C GLY A 222 4.53 15.01 -15.97
N LEU A 223 3.58 15.88 -15.64
CA LEU A 223 2.37 16.11 -16.44
C LEU A 223 2.52 17.42 -17.24
N GLU A 224 1.95 17.45 -18.44
CA GLU A 224 1.91 18.68 -19.24
C GLU A 224 1.06 19.75 -18.53
N THR A 225 1.41 21.02 -18.74
CA THR A 225 0.65 22.18 -18.26
C THR A 225 0.26 23.08 -19.42
N PHE A 226 -0.90 23.71 -19.33
CA PHE A 226 -1.48 24.59 -20.33
C PHE A 226 -1.85 25.94 -19.72
N GLU A 227 -1.82 26.97 -20.55
CA GLU A 227 -2.29 28.30 -20.18
C GLU A 227 -3.82 28.33 -20.09
N TRP A 228 -4.34 29.04 -19.08
CA TRP A 228 -5.75 29.13 -18.72
C TRP A 228 -6.22 30.58 -18.66
#